data_AF-A0A7W1WRQ2-F1
#
_entry.id   AF-A0A7W1WRQ2-F1
#
_cell.length_a   1.000
_cell.length_b   1.000
_cell.length_c   1.000
_cell.angle_alpha   90.00
_cell.angle_beta   90.00
_cell.angle_gamma   90.00
#
_symmetry.space_group_name_H-M   'P 1'
#
loop_
_entity.id
_entity.type
_entity.pdbx_description
1 polymer ?
#
loop_
_entity_poly.entity_id
_entity_poly.type
_entity_poly.pdbx_seq_one_letter_code
_entity_poly.pdbx_strand_id
1 'polypeptide(L)'
;MSKNYFYIKKRGIMLMNIKKITLSLLVLLTALLLPFQAYASGWTFNLGANSHWGSSSCTKSGPTISFNINGGASNATIAIQYLSGGRWYYEASKSWSGGDTSISSTSYGSQTTYRLYVSTASGGYAVGDVTCVP
;
A
#
# COMPACT_ATOMS: atom_id res chain seq x y z
N MET A 1 -15.41 56.12 -35.23
CA MET A 1 -15.23 54.66 -35.30
C MET A 1 -14.35 54.18 -34.13
N SER A 2 -14.85 53.92 -32.90
CA SER A 2 -13.95 53.49 -31.79
C SER A 2 -14.63 52.90 -30.55
N LYS A 3 -15.71 52.13 -30.68
CA LYS A 3 -16.33 51.47 -29.49
C LYS A 3 -16.43 49.93 -29.58
N ASN A 4 -16.33 49.34 -30.77
CA ASN A 4 -16.48 47.88 -30.93
C ASN A 4 -15.20 47.06 -30.65
N TYR A 5 -14.02 47.65 -30.77
CA TYR A 5 -12.75 46.91 -30.57
C TYR A 5 -12.42 46.60 -29.10
N PHE A 6 -12.91 47.43 -28.16
CA PHE A 6 -12.60 47.25 -26.74
C PHE A 6 -13.37 46.07 -26.10
N TYR A 7 -14.55 45.76 -26.63
CA TYR A 7 -15.43 44.73 -26.10
C TYR A 7 -14.96 43.30 -26.42
N ILE A 8 -14.34 43.11 -27.59
CA ILE A 8 -13.86 41.81 -28.07
C ILE A 8 -12.60 41.37 -27.29
N LYS A 9 -11.69 42.32 -27.00
CA LYS A 9 -10.43 42.03 -26.29
C LYS A 9 -10.66 41.62 -24.83
N LYS A 10 -11.65 42.20 -24.16
CA LYS A 10 -12.01 41.87 -22.76
C LYS A 10 -12.63 40.46 -22.62
N ARG A 11 -13.44 40.03 -23.61
CA ARG A 11 -14.01 38.67 -23.65
C ARG A 11 -12.95 37.59 -23.89
N GLY A 12 -11.96 37.86 -24.75
CA GLY A 12 -10.87 36.91 -25.02
C GLY A 12 -10.03 36.58 -23.77
N ILE A 13 -9.66 37.60 -22.99
CA ILE A 13 -8.87 37.44 -21.76
C ILE A 13 -9.67 36.71 -20.66
N MET A 14 -10.96 37.02 -20.53
CA MET A 14 -11.85 36.40 -19.54
C MET A 14 -12.11 34.91 -19.86
N LEU A 15 -12.30 34.56 -21.15
CA LEU A 15 -12.42 33.17 -21.61
C LEU A 15 -11.13 32.37 -21.43
N MET A 16 -9.95 33.00 -21.58
CA MET A 16 -8.65 32.33 -21.44
C MET A 16 -8.35 31.96 -19.98
N ASN A 17 -8.80 32.78 -19.01
CA ASN A 17 -8.66 32.47 -17.58
C ASN A 17 -9.60 31.35 -17.12
N ILE A 18 -10.83 31.29 -17.64
CA ILE A 18 -11.78 30.21 -17.32
C ILE A 18 -11.27 28.85 -17.79
N LYS A 19 -10.64 28.78 -18.98
CA LYS A 19 -10.03 27.55 -19.51
C LYS A 19 -8.85 27.04 -18.68
N LYS A 20 -8.01 27.94 -18.15
CA LYS A 20 -6.89 27.56 -17.28
C LYS A 20 -7.38 27.04 -15.92
N ILE A 21 -8.41 27.68 -15.36
CA ILE A 21 -9.01 27.25 -14.09
C ILE A 21 -9.66 25.87 -14.23
N THR A 22 -10.39 25.63 -15.33
CA THR A 22 -10.99 24.31 -15.60
C THR A 22 -9.95 23.22 -15.83
N LEU A 23 -8.85 23.52 -16.53
CA LEU A 23 -7.76 22.55 -16.72
C LEU A 23 -7.05 22.21 -15.39
N SER A 24 -6.77 23.22 -14.55
CA SER A 24 -6.18 23.00 -13.22
C SER A 24 -7.11 22.22 -12.29
N LEU A 25 -8.42 22.50 -12.34
CA LEU A 25 -9.42 21.77 -11.56
C LEU A 25 -9.53 20.30 -12.01
N LEU A 26 -9.44 20.04 -13.32
CA LEU A 26 -9.46 18.69 -13.88
C LEU A 26 -8.22 17.89 -13.47
N VAL A 27 -7.03 18.51 -13.48
CA VAL A 27 -5.77 17.89 -13.02
C VAL A 27 -5.85 17.56 -11.52
N LEU A 28 -6.38 18.48 -10.70
CA LEU A 28 -6.57 18.27 -9.26
C LEU A 28 -7.58 17.14 -8.99
N LEU A 29 -8.67 17.08 -9.76
CA LEU A 29 -9.69 16.04 -9.65
C LEU A 29 -9.16 14.67 -10.08
N THR A 30 -8.31 14.61 -11.11
CA THR A 30 -7.62 13.37 -11.49
C THR A 30 -6.58 12.92 -10.47
N ALA A 31 -5.94 13.84 -9.75
CA ALA A 31 -5.02 13.51 -8.66
C ALA A 31 -5.76 12.95 -7.42
N LEU A 32 -6.99 13.39 -7.19
CA LEU A 32 -7.88 12.86 -6.14
C LEU A 32 -8.51 11.50 -6.50
N LEU A 33 -8.57 11.16 -7.79
CA LEU A 33 -9.05 9.87 -8.31
C LEU A 33 -7.94 8.82 -8.44
N LEU A 34 -6.68 9.15 -8.12
CA LEU A 34 -5.63 8.14 -7.99
C LEU A 34 -6.02 7.20 -6.84
N PRO A 35 -5.97 5.87 -7.04
CA PRO A 35 -6.46 4.92 -6.06
C PRO A 35 -5.60 4.98 -4.79
N PHE A 36 -6.07 5.71 -3.78
CA PHE A 36 -5.61 5.60 -2.39
C PHE A 36 -6.07 4.29 -1.73
N GLN A 37 -6.19 3.22 -2.51
CA GLN A 37 -6.75 1.98 -2.03
C GLN A 37 -5.63 1.04 -1.60
N ALA A 38 -5.22 1.20 -0.35
CA ALA A 38 -4.53 0.14 0.37
C ALA A 38 -5.55 -0.97 0.65
N TYR A 39 -5.62 -1.96 -0.22
CA TYR A 39 -6.37 -3.18 0.05
C TYR A 39 -5.55 -4.03 1.01
N ALA A 40 -5.84 -3.90 2.30
CA ALA A 40 -5.42 -4.87 3.30
C ALA A 40 -6.39 -6.05 3.24
N SER A 41 -6.06 -7.10 2.48
CA SER A 41 -6.67 -8.40 2.73
C SER A 41 -6.09 -8.89 4.07
N GLY A 42 -6.82 -8.60 5.14
CA GLY A 42 -6.59 -9.29 6.39
C GLY A 42 -7.00 -10.75 6.21
N TRP A 43 -6.09 -11.67 6.49
CA TRP A 43 -6.34 -13.10 6.37
C TRP A 43 -5.91 -13.78 7.66
N THR A 44 -6.56 -14.90 7.93
CA THR A 44 -6.35 -15.68 9.14
C THR A 44 -5.51 -16.90 8.80
N PHE A 45 -4.67 -17.34 9.74
CA PHE A 45 -3.87 -18.54 9.58
C PHE A 45 -3.89 -19.42 10.81
N ASN A 46 -3.77 -20.72 10.57
CA ASN A 46 -3.59 -21.72 11.59
C ASN A 46 -2.62 -22.78 11.05
N LEU A 47 -1.38 -22.73 11.54
CA LEU A 47 -0.27 -23.54 11.06
C LEU A 47 0.15 -24.50 12.18
N GLY A 48 0.10 -25.80 11.92
CA GLY A 48 0.73 -26.83 12.75
C GLY A 48 1.99 -27.34 12.06
N ALA A 49 3.12 -27.36 12.79
CA ALA A 49 4.46 -27.83 12.43
C ALA A 49 4.69 -28.14 10.93
N ASN A 50 5.46 -27.25 10.27
CA ASN A 50 5.94 -27.24 8.88
C ASN A 50 5.75 -25.83 8.29
N SER A 51 6.37 -25.54 7.15
CA SER A 51 6.24 -24.26 6.44
C SER A 51 4.92 -24.19 5.66
N HIS A 52 4.19 -23.08 5.80
CA HIS A 52 2.96 -22.84 5.06
C HIS A 52 2.99 -21.44 4.47
N TRP A 53 2.81 -21.34 3.16
CA TRP A 53 2.73 -20.04 2.48
C TRP A 53 1.31 -19.48 2.67
N GLY A 54 1.12 -18.65 3.69
CA GLY A 54 -0.05 -17.80 3.76
C GLY A 54 0.30 -16.41 3.24
N SER A 55 -0.54 -15.85 2.37
CA SER A 55 -0.23 -14.63 1.62
C SER A 55 -1.18 -13.49 1.97
N SER A 56 -0.70 -12.44 2.65
CA SER A 56 -1.33 -11.12 2.62
C SER A 56 -0.66 -10.33 1.53
N SER A 57 -1.30 -10.09 0.40
CA SER A 57 -0.83 -9.03 -0.51
C SER A 57 -1.32 -7.68 0.02
N CYS A 58 -0.41 -6.72 0.21
CA CYS A 58 -0.73 -5.35 0.59
C CYS A 58 -0.02 -4.38 -0.35
N THR A 59 -0.74 -3.41 -0.89
CA THR A 59 -0.17 -2.37 -1.76
C THR A 59 -0.30 -1.03 -1.05
N LYS A 60 0.78 -0.23 -0.96
CA LYS A 60 0.77 1.06 -0.27
C LYS A 60 1.46 2.18 -1.06
N SER A 61 0.95 3.40 -0.89
CA SER A 61 1.50 4.68 -1.36
C SER A 61 2.52 5.42 -0.45
N GLY A 62 2.79 4.97 0.79
CA GLY A 62 3.62 5.71 1.77
C GLY A 62 4.99 5.09 2.09
N PRO A 63 5.85 5.76 2.88
CA PRO A 63 7.27 5.40 3.04
C PRO A 63 7.53 4.20 3.95
N THR A 64 6.52 3.69 4.63
CA THR A 64 6.63 2.55 5.56
C THR A 64 5.46 1.61 5.30
N ILE A 65 5.72 0.31 5.38
CA ILE A 65 4.72 -0.75 5.38
C ILE A 65 4.82 -1.50 6.72
N SER A 66 3.68 -1.79 7.35
CA SER A 66 3.65 -2.57 8.59
C SER A 66 2.61 -3.67 8.53
N PHE A 67 2.95 -4.83 9.07
CA PHE A 67 2.02 -5.94 9.28
C PHE A 67 1.88 -6.19 10.77
N ASN A 68 0.65 -6.15 11.25
CA ASN A 68 0.30 -6.56 12.61
C ASN A 68 -0.29 -7.96 12.55
N ILE A 69 0.11 -8.78 13.51
CA ILE A 69 -0.35 -10.15 13.68
C ILE A 69 -0.97 -10.23 15.06
N ASN A 70 -2.28 -10.44 15.10
CA ASN A 70 -3.01 -10.68 16.34
C ASN A 70 -3.16 -12.19 16.49
N GLY A 71 -2.49 -12.78 17.46
CA GLY A 71 -2.38 -14.22 17.59
C GLY A 71 -1.08 -14.64 18.25
N GLY A 72 -0.74 -15.92 18.15
CA GLY A 72 0.43 -16.45 18.82
C GLY A 72 1.15 -17.55 18.06
N ALA A 73 2.42 -17.71 18.39
CA ALA A 73 3.27 -18.70 17.77
C ALA A 73 4.29 -19.31 18.73
N SER A 74 4.78 -20.48 18.37
CA SER A 74 5.96 -21.11 18.94
C SER A 74 6.95 -21.40 17.81
N ASN A 75 8.15 -20.84 17.91
CA ASN A 75 9.24 -21.02 16.96
C ASN A 75 8.84 -20.65 15.51
N ALA A 76 8.21 -19.49 15.34
CA ALA A 76 7.86 -18.97 14.04
C ALA A 76 8.86 -17.94 13.52
N THR A 77 8.83 -17.71 12.22
CA THR A 77 9.54 -16.62 11.54
C THR A 77 8.59 -15.95 10.58
N ILE A 78 8.53 -14.63 10.66
CA ILE A 78 7.75 -13.78 9.76
C ILE A 78 8.68 -12.99 8.86
N ALA A 79 8.30 -12.77 7.62
CA ALA A 79 9.09 -12.00 6.66
C ALA A 79 8.21 -11.14 5.75
N ILE A 80 8.67 -9.93 5.47
CA ILE A 80 8.10 -9.06 4.44
C ILE A 80 8.81 -9.35 3.13
N GLN A 81 8.03 -9.46 2.07
CA GLN A 81 8.52 -9.52 0.70
C GLN A 81 7.87 -8.43 -0.16
N TYR A 82 8.54 -7.98 -1.20
CA TYR A 82 7.98 -7.07 -2.20
C TYR A 82 8.05 -7.65 -3.61
N LEU A 83 7.09 -7.27 -4.45
CA LEU A 83 7.01 -7.68 -5.86
C LEU A 83 7.76 -6.68 -6.74
N SER A 84 8.73 -7.16 -7.51
CA SER A 84 9.45 -6.40 -8.52
C SER A 84 9.78 -7.29 -9.72
N GLY A 85 9.54 -6.80 -10.95
CA GLY A 85 9.82 -7.57 -12.17
C GLY A 85 9.17 -8.97 -12.22
N GLY A 86 7.98 -9.14 -11.61
CA GLY A 86 7.27 -10.42 -11.53
C GLY A 86 7.85 -11.42 -10.52
N ARG A 87 8.81 -11.00 -9.68
CA ARG A 87 9.46 -11.84 -8.67
C ARG A 87 9.31 -11.22 -7.27
N TRP A 88 9.25 -12.09 -6.26
CA TRP A 88 9.19 -11.68 -4.85
C TRP A 88 10.58 -11.65 -4.25
N TYR A 89 10.91 -10.54 -3.56
CA TYR A 89 12.19 -10.32 -2.90
C TYR A 89 12.00 -10.15 -1.41
N TYR A 90 12.92 -10.70 -0.61
CA TYR A 90 12.93 -10.51 0.84
C TYR A 90 13.36 -9.10 1.20
N GLU A 91 12.70 -8.56 2.22
CA GLU A 91 12.95 -7.20 2.69
C GLU A 91 13.33 -7.18 4.17
N ALA A 92 12.44 -7.72 5.01
CA ALA A 92 12.65 -7.77 6.44
C ALA A 92 12.21 -9.15 6.94
N SER A 93 12.84 -9.63 8.00
CA SER A 93 12.40 -10.84 8.69
C SER A 93 12.62 -10.73 10.19
N LYS A 94 11.83 -11.50 10.94
CA LYS A 94 11.84 -11.48 12.39
C LYS A 94 11.40 -12.84 12.92
N SER A 95 12.13 -13.37 13.90
CA SER A 95 11.67 -14.53 14.68
C SER A 95 10.55 -14.13 15.62
N TRP A 96 9.55 -14.99 15.76
CA TRP A 96 8.35 -14.74 16.53
C TRP A 96 7.98 -15.97 17.37
N SER A 97 7.91 -15.77 18.68
CA SER A 97 7.38 -16.72 19.66
C SER A 97 6.62 -15.91 20.72
N GLY A 98 5.47 -16.41 21.18
CA GLY A 98 4.60 -15.72 22.13
C GLY A 98 3.31 -15.21 21.49
N GLY A 99 2.74 -14.14 22.04
CA GLY A 99 1.50 -13.52 21.57
C GLY A 99 1.72 -12.52 20.42
N ASP A 100 0.85 -11.51 20.34
CA ASP A 100 0.79 -10.57 19.22
C ASP A 100 2.15 -9.99 18.81
N THR A 101 2.33 -9.74 17.52
CA THR A 101 3.56 -9.17 17.01
C THR A 101 3.35 -8.27 15.81
N SER A 102 4.37 -7.49 15.49
CA SER A 102 4.42 -6.70 14.27
C SER A 102 5.81 -6.74 13.63
N ILE A 103 5.81 -6.49 12.32
CA ILE A 103 7.00 -6.28 11.51
C ILE A 103 6.73 -5.15 10.51
N SER A 104 7.73 -4.30 10.29
CA SER A 104 7.65 -3.19 9.35
C SER A 104 8.90 -3.13 8.47
N SER A 105 8.76 -2.47 7.32
CA SER A 105 9.91 -2.07 6.51
C SER A 105 9.70 -0.71 5.83
N THR A 106 10.80 -0.12 5.38
CA THR A 106 10.80 1.05 4.51
C THR A 106 10.28 0.66 3.12
N SER A 107 9.38 1.47 2.58
CA SER A 107 8.79 1.23 1.27
C SER A 107 9.72 1.70 0.15
N TYR A 108 9.85 0.88 -0.89
CA TYR A 108 10.60 1.20 -2.12
C TYR A 108 9.85 2.12 -3.09
N GLY A 109 8.57 2.38 -2.87
CA GLY A 109 7.77 3.21 -3.79
C GLY A 109 6.28 3.21 -3.50
N SER A 110 5.57 4.10 -4.19
CA SER A 110 4.13 4.33 -3.98
C SER A 110 3.21 3.27 -4.63
N GLN A 111 3.76 2.35 -5.43
CA GLN A 111 3.01 1.28 -6.10
C GLN A 111 3.58 -0.13 -5.82
N THR A 112 4.48 -0.25 -4.85
CA THR A 112 5.08 -1.54 -4.53
C THR A 112 4.04 -2.43 -3.82
N THR A 113 3.88 -3.64 -4.32
CA THR A 113 3.06 -4.68 -3.68
C THR A 113 3.94 -5.45 -2.72
N TYR A 114 3.52 -5.53 -1.46
CA TYR A 114 4.17 -6.27 -0.39
C TYR A 114 3.38 -7.52 -0.05
N ARG A 115 4.05 -8.49 0.58
CA ARG A 115 3.39 -9.58 1.28
C ARG A 115 4.07 -9.98 2.57
N LEU A 116 3.29 -10.53 3.49
CA LEU A 116 3.81 -11.21 4.66
C LEU A 116 3.92 -12.72 4.37
N TYR A 117 5.03 -13.29 4.80
CA TYR A 117 5.28 -14.72 4.87
C TYR A 117 5.38 -15.13 6.34
N VAL A 118 4.76 -16.24 6.71
CA VAL A 118 4.82 -16.82 8.07
C VAL A 118 5.29 -18.27 7.94
N SER A 119 6.25 -18.68 8.77
CA SER A 119 6.77 -20.04 8.80
C SER A 119 7.00 -20.52 10.22
N THR A 120 6.96 -21.82 10.44
CA THR A 120 7.22 -22.44 11.76
C THR A 120 8.33 -23.47 11.64
N ALA A 121 9.14 -23.60 12.69
CA ALA A 121 10.11 -24.70 12.81
C ALA A 121 9.40 -26.04 13.08
N SER A 122 10.15 -27.15 13.04
CA SER A 122 9.62 -28.47 13.42
C SER A 122 9.05 -28.43 14.85
N GLY A 123 7.83 -28.91 15.03
CA GLY A 123 7.10 -28.86 16.31
C GLY A 123 6.59 -27.47 16.70
N GLY A 124 6.78 -26.45 15.87
CA GLY A 124 6.23 -25.11 16.06
C GLY A 124 4.76 -25.00 15.65
N TYR A 125 4.15 -23.89 16.01
CA TYR A 125 2.81 -23.53 15.54
C TYR A 125 2.72 -22.02 15.36
N ALA A 126 1.76 -21.57 14.57
CA ALA A 126 1.42 -20.15 14.47
C ALA A 126 -0.07 -20.02 14.15
N VAL A 127 -0.78 -19.20 14.90
CA VAL A 127 -2.19 -18.87 14.67
C VAL A 127 -2.36 -17.36 14.78
N GLY A 128 -3.19 -16.78 13.92
CA GLY A 128 -3.53 -15.37 14.07
C GLY A 128 -4.13 -14.74 12.83
N ASP A 129 -4.43 -13.46 12.98
CA ASP A 129 -5.00 -12.61 11.95
C ASP A 129 -3.96 -11.57 11.55
N VAL A 130 -3.65 -11.51 10.26
CA VAL A 130 -2.74 -10.49 9.72
C VAL A 130 -3.56 -9.29 9.31
N THR A 131 -3.13 -8.10 9.72
CA THR A 131 -3.62 -6.84 9.18
C THR A 131 -2.45 -6.06 8.61
N CYS A 132 -2.61 -5.56 7.39
CA CYS A 132 -1.66 -4.62 6.82
C CYS A 132 -2.05 -3.21 7.30
N VAL A 133 -1.13 -2.54 7.96
CA VAL A 133 -1.23 -1.12 8.25
C VAL A 133 -0.38 -0.43 7.20
N PRO A 134 -1.01 0.31 6.27
CA PRO A 134 -0.29 1.16 5.36
C PRO A 134 0.47 2.17 6.22
#